data_AF-A0A7K2YGM1-F1
#
_entry.id   AF-A0A7K2YGM1-F1
#
_cell.length_a   1.000
_cell.length_b   1.000
_cell.length_c   1.000
_cell.angle_alpha   90.00
_cell.angle_beta   90.00
_cell.angle_gamma   90.00
#
_symmetry.space_group_name_H-M   'P 1'
#
loop_
_entity.id
_entity.type
_entity.pdbx_description
1 polymer ?
#
loop_
_entity_poly.entity_id
_entity_poly.type
_entity_poly.pdbx_seq_one_letter_code
_entity_poly.pdbx_strand_id
1 'polypeptide(L)'
;MTADPLPSFATLFPPRSGGDPWRPTARTASLLHTSLSLLADDIDDDIRTHGDRPVEAGAERSWSVLHRLPRSTWDGGTPWRRNMAAAVDDLIADLEHGRLPFPRCPAEHQVLDLALADAETTLDEDPDLVADEAAHLPADPTDYEWPACRRHLLTTRRTPDETPQHWFVPFPDVEPRRS
;
A
#
# COMPACT_ATOMS: atom_id res chain seq x y z
N MET A 1 -3.97 19.55 18.11
CA MET A 1 -4.65 19.03 16.92
C MET A 1 -4.89 17.56 17.21
N THR A 2 -6.07 17.22 17.72
CA THR A 2 -6.46 15.83 17.96
C THR A 2 -6.58 15.18 16.60
N ALA A 3 -5.71 14.22 16.29
CA ALA A 3 -5.98 13.28 15.21
C ALA A 3 -7.36 12.68 15.51
N ASP A 4 -8.28 12.76 14.55
CA ASP A 4 -9.54 12.02 14.68
C ASP A 4 -9.19 10.55 14.92
N PRO A 5 -9.87 9.85 15.84
CA PRO A 5 -9.59 8.45 16.08
C PRO A 5 -9.75 7.69 14.76
N LEU A 6 -8.70 6.94 14.37
CA LEU A 6 -8.74 6.13 13.16
C LEU A 6 -10.03 5.29 13.16
N PRO A 7 -10.79 5.28 12.06
CA PRO A 7 -12.04 4.57 11.99
C PRO A 7 -11.83 3.07 12.20
N SER A 8 -12.74 2.43 12.92
CA SER A 8 -12.59 1.01 13.27
C SER A 8 -12.71 0.12 12.03
N PHE A 9 -11.64 -0.62 11.70
CA PHE A 9 -11.64 -1.60 10.60
C PHE A 9 -12.74 -2.65 10.74
N ALA A 10 -13.17 -2.99 11.96
CA ALA A 10 -14.30 -3.89 12.18
C ALA A 10 -15.63 -3.31 11.64
N THR A 11 -15.79 -1.99 11.63
CA THR A 11 -16.96 -1.29 11.07
C THR A 11 -16.82 -1.10 9.56
N LEU A 12 -15.62 -0.76 9.09
CA LEU A 12 -15.35 -0.49 7.68
C LEU A 12 -15.35 -1.77 6.82
N PHE A 13 -14.86 -2.88 7.37
CA PHE A 13 -14.76 -4.18 6.72
C PHE A 13 -15.50 -5.24 7.54
N PRO A 14 -16.85 -5.17 7.61
CA PRO A 14 -17.63 -6.11 8.39
C PRO A 14 -17.49 -7.54 7.82
N PRO A 15 -17.74 -8.59 8.64
CA PRO A 15 -17.68 -9.98 8.19
C PRO A 15 -18.49 -10.23 6.93
N ARG A 16 -17.97 -11.08 6.04
CA ARG A 16 -18.62 -11.39 4.76
C ARG A 16 -19.78 -12.35 4.98
N SER A 17 -20.90 -12.09 4.29
CA SER A 17 -22.02 -13.01 4.18
C SER A 17 -21.94 -13.83 2.88
N GLY A 18 -22.65 -14.95 2.83
CA GLY A 18 -22.72 -15.79 1.62
C GLY A 18 -23.28 -15.00 0.43
N GLY A 19 -22.49 -14.85 -0.62
CA GLY A 19 -22.85 -14.09 -1.83
C GLY A 19 -22.21 -12.70 -1.91
N ASP A 20 -21.57 -12.21 -0.85
CA ASP A 20 -20.86 -10.93 -0.88
C ASP A 20 -19.69 -10.96 -1.89
N PRO A 21 -19.44 -9.86 -2.62
CA PRO A 21 -18.23 -9.72 -3.41
C PRO A 21 -17.00 -9.89 -2.52
N TRP A 22 -15.89 -10.30 -3.14
CA TRP A 22 -14.63 -10.42 -2.41
C TRP A 22 -14.22 -9.05 -1.83
N ARG A 23 -13.80 -9.07 -0.57
CA ARG A 23 -13.15 -7.97 0.15
C ARG A 23 -12.18 -8.58 1.18
N PRO A 24 -11.11 -7.88 1.58
CA PRO A 24 -10.30 -8.31 2.70
C PRO A 24 -11.13 -8.28 4.00
N THR A 25 -10.71 -9.10 4.96
CA THR A 25 -11.28 -9.08 6.31
C THR A 25 -10.82 -7.82 7.06
N ALA A 26 -11.45 -7.48 8.19
CA ALA A 26 -11.03 -6.36 9.02
C ALA A 26 -9.56 -6.45 9.45
N ARG A 27 -9.09 -7.65 9.82
CA ARG A 27 -7.70 -7.89 10.22
C ARG A 27 -6.73 -7.73 9.05
N THR A 28 -7.08 -8.28 7.89
CA THR A 28 -6.28 -8.13 6.67
C THR A 28 -6.19 -6.67 6.24
N ALA A 29 -7.31 -5.94 6.27
CA ALA A 29 -7.35 -4.51 5.93
C ALA A 29 -6.55 -3.66 6.91
N SER A 30 -6.61 -3.98 8.21
CA SER A 30 -5.84 -3.31 9.26
C SER A 30 -4.33 -3.51 9.05
N LEU A 31 -3.88 -4.75 8.83
CA LEU A 31 -2.45 -5.01 8.61
C LEU A 31 -1.95 -4.36 7.31
N LEU A 32 -2.75 -4.39 6.24
CA LEU A 32 -2.41 -3.70 5.00
C LEU A 32 -2.32 -2.18 5.19
N HIS A 33 -3.20 -1.58 6.00
CA HIS A 33 -3.12 -0.16 6.35
C HIS A 33 -1.85 0.15 7.15
N THR A 34 -1.47 -0.69 8.11
CA THR A 34 -0.19 -0.57 8.83
C THR A 34 0.98 -0.60 7.86
N SER A 35 1.05 -1.59 6.96
CA SER A 35 2.15 -1.70 5.99
C SER A 35 2.20 -0.53 5.00
N LEU A 36 1.06 -0.02 4.55
CA LEU A 36 1.01 1.20 3.72
C LEU A 36 1.49 2.43 4.50
N SER A 37 1.12 2.56 5.77
CA SER A 37 1.54 3.68 6.62
C SER A 37 3.06 3.67 6.84
N LEU A 38 3.64 2.49 7.11
CA LEU A 38 5.09 2.34 7.23
C LEU A 38 5.80 2.66 5.90
N LEU A 39 5.24 2.25 4.77
CA LEU A 39 5.79 2.63 3.46
C LEU A 39 5.75 4.14 3.20
N ALA A 40 4.70 4.83 3.63
CA ALA A 40 4.61 6.28 3.52
C ALA A 40 5.73 6.95 4.34
N ASP A 41 5.92 6.50 5.59
CA ASP A 41 7.01 6.97 6.47
C ASP A 41 8.40 6.70 5.86
N ASP A 42 8.61 5.51 5.27
CA ASP A 42 9.88 5.15 4.63
C ASP A 42 10.16 6.00 3.38
N ILE A 43 9.14 6.29 2.57
CA ILE A 43 9.28 7.20 1.41
C ILE A 43 9.64 8.61 1.89
N ASP A 44 8.99 9.09 2.95
CA ASP A 44 9.28 10.42 3.51
C ASP A 44 10.68 10.49 4.13
N ASP A 45 11.16 9.42 4.76
CA ASP A 45 12.54 9.32 5.24
C ASP A 45 13.54 9.36 4.07
N ASP A 46 13.28 8.62 2.99
CA ASP A 46 14.10 8.65 1.78
C ASP A 46 14.13 10.05 1.13
N ILE A 47 12.98 10.73 1.04
CA ILE A 47 12.89 12.11 0.54
C ILE A 47 13.70 13.07 1.42
N ARG A 48 13.52 13.00 2.75
CA ARG A 48 14.18 13.88 3.71
C ARG A 48 15.70 13.66 3.73
N THR A 49 16.15 12.42 3.61
CA THR A 49 17.55 12.03 3.73
C THR A 49 18.31 12.22 2.41
N HIS A 50 17.68 11.90 1.27
CA HIS A 50 18.37 11.86 -0.02
C HIS A 50 18.00 13.01 -0.96
N GLY A 51 16.83 13.64 -0.81
CA GLY A 51 16.39 14.74 -1.66
C GLY A 51 16.26 14.33 -3.12
N ASP A 52 17.00 15.00 -4.02
CA ASP A 52 17.07 14.68 -5.45
C ASP A 52 18.18 13.68 -5.82
N ARG A 53 19.00 13.23 -4.86
CA ARG A 53 20.10 12.30 -5.16
C ARG A 53 19.53 10.99 -5.69
N PRO A 54 20.04 10.42 -6.79
CA PRO A 54 19.54 9.16 -7.32
C PRO A 54 19.93 7.98 -6.41
N VAL A 55 19.18 6.87 -6.52
CA VAL A 55 19.63 5.60 -5.94
C VAL A 55 20.78 5.08 -6.81
N GLU A 56 21.96 4.93 -6.23
CA GLU A 56 23.13 4.38 -6.92
C GLU A 56 23.23 2.87 -6.72
N ALA A 57 23.69 2.15 -7.75
CA ALA A 57 23.94 0.71 -7.64
C ALA A 57 25.01 0.42 -6.56
N GLY A 58 24.70 -0.47 -5.62
CA GLY A 58 25.55 -0.78 -4.47
C GLY A 58 25.30 0.11 -3.24
N ALA A 59 24.47 1.14 -3.35
CA ALA A 59 24.07 2.00 -2.22
C ALA A 59 22.68 1.65 -1.67
N GLU A 60 22.05 0.56 -2.10
CA GLU A 60 20.65 0.21 -1.80
C GLU A 60 20.36 0.17 -0.29
N ARG A 61 21.32 -0.31 0.52
CA ARG A 61 21.20 -0.39 1.99
C ARG A 61 21.11 0.96 2.69
N SER A 62 21.40 2.07 2.00
CA SER A 62 21.28 3.43 2.55
C SER A 62 19.90 4.05 2.32
N TRP A 63 19.00 3.33 1.65
CA TRP A 63 17.64 3.74 1.33
C TRP A 63 16.65 2.85 2.06
N SER A 64 15.57 3.44 2.54
CA SER A 64 14.52 2.75 3.27
C SER A 64 13.68 1.91 2.30
N VAL A 65 13.16 2.52 1.22
CA VAL A 65 12.22 1.83 0.31
C VAL A 65 12.40 2.15 -1.17
N LEU A 66 12.84 3.35 -1.55
CA LEU A 66 12.88 3.74 -2.97
C LEU A 66 13.86 2.88 -3.79
N HIS A 67 14.84 2.23 -3.15
CA HIS A 67 15.72 1.26 -3.82
C HIS A 67 14.99 -0.02 -4.27
N ARG A 68 13.83 -0.34 -3.68
CA ARG A 68 13.01 -1.53 -4.01
C ARG A 68 12.21 -1.33 -5.30
N LEU A 69 12.08 -0.09 -5.77
CA LEU A 69 11.41 0.24 -7.02
C LEU A 69 12.30 -0.13 -8.24
N PRO A 70 11.70 -0.31 -9.44
CA PRO A 70 12.45 -0.59 -10.65
C PRO A 70 13.54 0.46 -10.90
N ARG A 71 14.70 0.01 -11.38
CA ARG A 71 15.88 0.87 -11.59
C ARG A 71 15.63 2.09 -12.46
N SER A 72 14.70 2.01 -13.40
CA SER A 72 14.32 3.13 -14.25
C SER A 72 13.78 4.34 -13.46
N THR A 73 13.32 4.14 -12.23
CA THR A 73 12.79 5.19 -11.34
C THR A 73 13.83 5.80 -10.41
N TRP A 74 15.03 5.24 -10.34
CA TRP A 74 16.05 5.62 -9.33
C TRP A 74 16.55 7.06 -9.49
N ASP A 75 16.45 7.63 -10.69
CA ASP A 75 16.78 9.03 -11.00
C ASP A 75 15.61 10.00 -10.78
N GLY A 76 14.46 9.51 -10.28
CA GLY A 76 13.30 10.33 -9.99
C GLY A 76 13.60 11.35 -8.89
N GLY A 77 13.48 12.65 -9.19
CA GLY A 77 13.70 13.72 -8.22
C GLY A 77 12.58 13.86 -7.18
N THR A 78 12.75 14.78 -6.24
CA THR A 78 11.85 15.09 -5.13
C THR A 78 10.39 15.26 -5.57
N PRO A 79 10.04 15.97 -6.67
CA PRO A 79 8.65 16.07 -7.09
C PRO A 79 8.04 14.71 -7.46
N TRP A 80 8.80 13.85 -8.12
CA TRP A 80 8.36 12.49 -8.48
C TRP A 80 8.19 11.63 -7.22
N ARG A 81 9.10 11.73 -6.26
CA ARG A 81 9.03 11.00 -4.97
C ARG A 81 7.85 11.45 -4.12
N ARG A 82 7.55 12.75 -4.09
CA ARG A 82 6.34 13.27 -3.43
C ARG A 82 5.06 12.74 -4.07
N ASN A 83 5.04 12.55 -5.39
CA ASN A 83 3.91 11.89 -6.04
C ASN A 83 3.82 10.40 -5.68
N MET A 84 4.96 9.72 -5.41
CA MET A 84 4.95 8.36 -4.85
C MET A 84 4.36 8.34 -3.44
N ALA A 85 4.79 9.24 -2.54
CA ALA A 85 4.21 9.38 -1.20
C ALA A 85 2.70 9.63 -1.29
N ALA A 86 2.29 10.58 -2.14
CA ALA A 86 0.89 10.88 -2.39
C ALA A 86 0.10 9.68 -2.90
N ALA A 87 0.70 8.79 -3.71
CA ALA A 87 0.07 7.55 -4.17
C ALA A 87 -0.14 6.53 -3.04
N VAL A 88 0.72 6.53 -2.01
CA VAL A 88 0.54 5.71 -0.80
C VAL A 88 -0.60 6.25 0.04
N ASP A 89 -0.60 7.56 0.33
CA ASP A 89 -1.66 8.25 1.07
C ASP A 89 -3.05 8.00 0.47
N ASP A 90 -3.07 7.97 -0.86
CA ASP A 90 -4.23 7.70 -1.69
C ASP A 90 -4.83 6.29 -1.42
N LEU A 91 -3.99 5.27 -1.25
CA LEU A 91 -4.41 3.90 -0.91
C LEU A 91 -4.79 3.76 0.57
N ILE A 92 -4.06 4.44 1.47
CA ILE A 92 -4.38 4.55 2.90
C ILE A 92 -5.78 5.13 3.06
N ALA A 93 -6.06 6.24 2.37
CA ALA A 93 -7.35 6.90 2.40
C ALA A 93 -8.47 5.98 1.90
N ASP A 94 -8.24 5.11 0.91
CA ASP A 94 -9.27 4.14 0.53
C ASP A 94 -9.64 3.21 1.68
N LEU A 95 -8.64 2.66 2.38
CA LEU A 95 -8.86 1.78 3.53
C LEU A 95 -9.57 2.50 4.67
N GLU A 96 -9.16 3.72 5.00
CA GLU A 96 -9.77 4.53 6.08
C GLU A 96 -11.23 4.90 5.80
N HIS A 97 -11.65 4.89 4.53
CA HIS A 97 -13.04 5.11 4.14
C HIS A 97 -13.81 3.81 3.85
N GLY A 98 -13.24 2.64 4.18
CA GLY A 98 -13.84 1.33 3.93
C GLY A 98 -13.96 0.97 2.45
N ARG A 99 -13.19 1.62 1.59
CA ARG A 99 -13.06 1.30 0.17
C ARG A 99 -11.95 0.28 -0.04
N LEU A 100 -12.04 -0.47 -1.14
CA LEU A 100 -10.94 -1.31 -1.57
C LEU A 100 -9.84 -0.43 -2.18
N PRO A 101 -8.56 -0.61 -1.80
CA PRO A 101 -7.45 0.21 -2.27
C PRO A 101 -7.06 -0.21 -3.69
N PHE A 102 -7.95 0.04 -4.64
CA PHE A 102 -7.79 -0.35 -6.03
C PHE A 102 -6.83 0.62 -6.74
N PRO A 103 -5.60 0.20 -7.12
CA PRO A 103 -4.60 1.08 -7.74
C PRO A 103 -5.05 1.86 -8.98
N ARG A 104 -5.09 3.18 -8.98
CA ARG A 104 -5.59 3.93 -10.14
C ARG A 104 -4.54 4.27 -11.16
N CYS A 105 -3.26 4.13 -10.82
CA CYS A 105 -2.11 4.36 -11.69
C CYS A 105 -1.00 3.32 -11.39
N PRO A 106 0.04 3.22 -12.23
CA PRO A 106 1.15 2.30 -11.97
C PRO A 106 1.90 2.53 -10.65
N ALA A 107 2.01 3.77 -10.18
CA ALA A 107 2.62 4.07 -8.88
C ALA A 107 1.85 3.44 -7.72
N GLU A 108 0.52 3.65 -7.67
CA GLU A 108 -0.33 3.00 -6.67
C GLU A 108 -0.24 1.47 -6.79
N HIS A 109 -0.11 0.93 -8.00
CA HIS A 109 -0.03 -0.51 -8.20
C HIS A 109 1.26 -1.05 -7.59
N GLN A 110 2.38 -0.38 -7.85
CA GLN A 110 3.67 -0.81 -7.33
C GLN A 110 3.75 -0.69 -5.81
N VAL A 111 3.23 0.41 -5.25
CA VAL A 111 3.16 0.60 -3.79
C VAL A 111 2.28 -0.47 -3.14
N LEU A 112 1.10 -0.76 -3.71
CA LEU A 112 0.23 -1.77 -3.14
C LEU A 112 0.85 -3.17 -3.17
N ASP A 113 1.57 -3.51 -4.24
CA ASP A 113 2.28 -4.78 -4.33
C ASP A 113 3.39 -4.89 -3.28
N LEU A 114 4.16 -3.81 -3.05
CA LEU A 114 5.15 -3.74 -1.97
C LEU A 114 4.49 -3.88 -0.60
N ALA A 115 3.39 -3.16 -0.34
CA ALA A 115 2.67 -3.21 0.92
C ALA A 115 2.12 -4.60 1.24
N LEU A 116 1.60 -5.31 0.23
CA LEU A 116 1.14 -6.68 0.37
C LEU A 116 2.30 -7.64 0.68
N ALA A 117 3.47 -7.44 0.06
CA ALA A 117 4.66 -8.23 0.36
C ALA A 117 5.21 -7.95 1.78
N ASP A 118 5.18 -6.70 2.22
CA ASP A 118 5.63 -6.31 3.56
C ASP A 118 4.67 -6.84 4.63
N ALA A 119 3.35 -6.71 4.43
CA ALA A 119 2.35 -7.27 5.34
C ALA A 119 2.51 -8.80 5.52
N GLU A 120 2.75 -9.51 4.42
CA GLU A 120 2.99 -10.96 4.43
C GLU A 120 4.28 -11.31 5.18
N THR A 121 5.36 -10.56 4.92
CA THR A 121 6.65 -10.75 5.60
C THR A 121 6.54 -10.45 7.09
N THR A 122 5.85 -9.38 7.48
CA THR A 122 5.62 -9.04 8.90
C THR A 122 4.85 -10.15 9.63
N LEU A 123 3.81 -10.71 8.99
CA LEU A 123 3.06 -11.83 9.57
C LEU A 123 3.94 -13.09 9.75
N ASP A 124 4.82 -13.37 8.78
CA ASP A 124 5.72 -14.52 8.83
C ASP A 124 6.85 -14.35 9.87
N GLU A 125 7.39 -13.13 10.01
CA GLU A 125 8.51 -12.83 10.90
C GLU A 125 8.07 -12.60 12.35
N ASP A 126 6.92 -11.98 12.58
CA ASP A 126 6.39 -11.65 13.91
C ASP A 126 4.87 -11.87 14.01
N PRO A 127 4.42 -13.14 14.02
CA PRO A 127 3.00 -13.46 14.08
C PRO A 127 2.33 -13.06 15.40
N ASP A 128 3.09 -13.01 16.51
CA ASP A 128 2.57 -12.63 17.82
C ASP A 128 2.26 -11.12 17.87
N LEU A 129 3.14 -10.28 17.30
CA LEU A 129 2.86 -8.84 17.13
C LEU A 129 1.58 -8.61 16.32
N VAL A 130 1.44 -9.28 15.17
CA VAL A 130 0.25 -9.15 14.33
C VAL A 130 -1.01 -9.62 15.08
N ALA A 131 -0.92 -10.72 15.84
CA ALA A 131 -2.04 -11.22 16.63
C ALA A 131 -2.47 -10.24 17.73
N ASP A 132 -1.51 -9.61 18.42
CA ASP A 132 -1.76 -8.61 19.46
C ASP A 132 -2.41 -7.34 18.87
N GLU A 133 -1.90 -6.83 17.75
CA GLU A 133 -2.51 -5.69 17.05
C GLU A 133 -3.94 -6.00 16.58
N ALA A 134 -4.17 -7.21 16.06
CA ALA A 134 -5.46 -7.66 15.54
C ALA A 134 -6.45 -8.15 16.63
N ALA A 135 -6.03 -8.22 17.90
CA ALA A 135 -6.81 -8.88 18.97
C ALA A 135 -8.20 -8.28 19.18
N HIS A 136 -8.36 -6.99 18.88
CA HIS A 136 -9.61 -6.25 19.02
C HIS A 136 -10.54 -6.36 17.80
N LEU A 137 -10.09 -7.01 16.71
CA LEU A 137 -10.82 -7.19 15.46
C LEU A 137 -11.42 -8.60 15.34
N PRO A 138 -12.58 -8.76 14.67
CA PRO A 138 -13.19 -10.06 14.47
C PRO A 138 -12.28 -10.96 13.64
N ALA A 139 -12.08 -12.20 14.10
CA ALA A 139 -11.37 -13.23 13.36
C ALA A 139 -12.25 -13.81 12.25
N ASP A 140 -11.65 -14.15 11.12
CA ASP A 140 -12.31 -14.79 9.98
C ASP A 140 -11.39 -15.88 9.39
N PRO A 141 -11.92 -17.03 8.93
CA PRO A 141 -11.11 -18.08 8.32
C PRO A 141 -10.33 -17.66 7.06
N THR A 142 -10.66 -16.51 6.48
CA THR A 142 -10.00 -15.93 5.29
C THR A 142 -9.09 -14.74 5.64
N ASP A 143 -8.77 -14.54 6.92
CA ASP A 143 -7.77 -13.58 7.36
C ASP A 143 -6.43 -13.86 6.67
N TYR A 144 -5.79 -12.79 6.17
CA TYR A 144 -4.44 -12.81 5.59
C TYR A 144 -4.29 -13.72 4.36
N GLU A 145 -5.37 -13.94 3.61
CA GLU A 145 -5.33 -14.63 2.31
C GLU A 145 -4.65 -13.75 1.23
N TRP A 146 -3.33 -13.54 1.35
CA TRP A 146 -2.54 -12.68 0.46
C TRP A 146 -2.64 -13.05 -1.03
N PRO A 147 -2.67 -14.33 -1.42
CA PRO A 147 -2.92 -14.69 -2.82
C PRO A 147 -4.28 -14.19 -3.33
N ALA A 148 -5.31 -14.18 -2.49
CA ALA A 148 -6.60 -13.60 -2.84
C ALA A 148 -6.52 -12.07 -2.93
N CYS A 149 -5.80 -11.41 -2.01
CA CYS A 149 -5.57 -9.97 -2.06
C CYS A 149 -4.89 -9.53 -3.36
N ARG A 150 -3.77 -10.16 -3.72
CA ARG A 150 -3.07 -9.88 -4.99
C ARG A 150 -3.97 -10.15 -6.19
N ARG A 151 -4.66 -11.30 -6.19
CA ARG A 151 -5.61 -11.63 -7.26
C ARG A 151 -6.71 -10.58 -7.37
N HIS A 152 -7.31 -10.10 -6.30
CA HIS A 152 -8.46 -9.21 -6.45
C HIS A 152 -8.06 -7.74 -6.62
N LEU A 153 -6.98 -7.28 -5.97
CA LEU A 153 -6.57 -5.88 -5.99
C LEU A 153 -5.68 -5.51 -7.19
N LEU A 154 -4.90 -6.46 -7.72
CA LEU A 154 -3.91 -6.22 -8.79
C LEU A 154 -4.30 -6.78 -10.18
N THR A 155 -5.36 -7.60 -10.31
CA THR A 155 -5.64 -8.36 -11.55
C THR A 155 -5.91 -7.56 -12.82
N THR A 156 -6.30 -6.30 -12.72
CA THR A 156 -6.83 -5.54 -13.87
C THR A 156 -5.85 -4.52 -14.43
N ARG A 157 -4.64 -4.42 -13.88
CA ARG A 157 -3.81 -3.23 -14.07
C ARG A 157 -2.42 -3.62 -14.51
N ARG A 158 -2.06 -3.10 -15.68
CA ARG A 158 -0.82 -3.42 -16.41
C ARG A 158 0.37 -3.20 -15.47
N THR A 159 1.31 -4.14 -15.51
CA THR A 159 2.66 -3.89 -15.00
C THR A 159 3.19 -2.60 -15.63
N PRO A 160 3.83 -1.71 -14.85
CA PRO A 160 4.25 -0.40 -15.31
C PRO A 160 5.05 -0.50 -16.61
N ASP A 161 4.77 0.41 -17.53
CA ASP A 161 5.82 0.87 -18.44
C ASP A 161 6.96 1.38 -17.56
N GLU A 162 8.18 0.89 -17.79
CA GLU A 162 9.35 1.26 -16.98
C GLU A 162 9.64 2.76 -17.05
N THR A 163 8.98 3.52 -17.92
CA THR A 163 9.09 4.98 -18.03
C THR A 163 8.48 5.70 -16.81
N PRO A 164 9.28 6.35 -15.94
CA PRO A 164 8.79 6.97 -14.69
C PRO A 164 7.73 8.06 -14.88
N GLN A 165 7.67 8.68 -16.06
CA GLN A 165 6.70 9.72 -16.40
C GLN A 165 5.27 9.17 -16.53
N HIS A 166 5.12 7.88 -16.84
CA HIS A 166 3.81 7.24 -16.98
C HIS A 166 3.28 6.67 -15.66
N TRP A 167 4.08 6.70 -14.58
CA TRP A 167 3.72 6.07 -13.31
C TRP A 167 2.52 6.69 -12.62
N PHE A 168 2.27 7.99 -12.85
CA PHE A 168 1.14 8.70 -12.26
C PHE A 168 -0.01 8.90 -13.26
N VAL A 169 0.12 8.38 -14.47
CA VAL A 169 -0.97 8.43 -15.45
C VAL A 169 -2.03 7.42 -15.03
N PRO A 170 -3.30 7.83 -14.87
CA PRO A 170 -4.36 6.90 -14.52
C PRO A 170 -4.51 5.78 -15.56
N PHE A 171 -4.82 4.57 -15.09
CA PHE A 171 -5.22 3.48 -15.97
C PHE A 171 -6.49 3.84 -16.75
N PRO A 172 -6.69 3.29 -17.96
CA PRO A 172 -7.93 3.49 -18.70
C PRO A 172 -9.15 3.04 -17.87
N ASP A 173 -10.27 3.75 -18.03
CA ASP A 173 -11.56 3.43 -17.42
C ASP A 173 -11.60 3.46 -15.88
N VAL A 174 -10.64 4.12 -15.24
CA VAL A 174 -10.64 4.34 -13.78
C VAL A 174 -11.35 5.65 -13.44
N GLU A 175 -12.37 5.57 -12.58
CA GLU A 175 -12.99 6.77 -12.01
C GLU A 175 -12.02 7.53 -11.09
N PRO A 176 -12.03 8.88 -11.09
CA PRO A 176 -11.26 9.66 -10.13
C PRO A 176 -11.67 9.33 -8.68
N ARG A 177 -10.73 9.38 -7.71
CA ARG A 177 -11.16 9.35 -6.29
C ARG A 177 -11.98 10.61 -6.07
N ARG A 178 -13.19 10.42 -5.54
CA ARG A 178 -13.99 11.54 -5.05
C ARG A 178 -13.29 12.05 -3.79
N SER A 179 -12.78 13.27 -3.87
CA SER A 179 -12.26 14.06 -2.75
C SER A 179 -13.37 14.44 -1.77
#